data_AF-A0A1Q7CL04-F1
#
_entry.id   AF-A0A1Q7CL04-F1
#
_cell.length_a   1.000
_cell.length_b   1.000
_cell.length_c   1.000
_cell.angle_alpha   90.00
_cell.angle_beta   90.00
_cell.angle_gamma   90.00
#
_symmetry.space_group_name_H-M   'P 1'
#
loop_
_entity.id
_entity.type
_entity.pdbx_description
1 polymer ?
#
loop_
_entity_poly.entity_id
_entity_poly.type
_entity_poly.pdbx_seq_one_letter_code
_entity_poly.pdbx_strand_id
1 'polypeptide(L)'
;MSAWSTWDTRTRKFAAAAAVVLVASIAYAFILKTGLFGDRTVTIIDDLGEAAAAAIASGACAWAATRAGGKERLGWTLMSISTGLWAAGELVWSYYEVWQQVTVPYPSLADAGFLGAVPFAIGGIRAFWSDAARGYPVTDIVVGTVLILAIRRATHQQAGKMAFLLAGIACYSVADSAFAYLSAHGTYDSVGSVLNTGWFAGFLLIALAATYPAEPARATLKPARLDLWQLALPWMTLLLASAGDVYSSLTGHDIDLFMSSLTAALALLLTVNMIIERKEFLEMLNEIEESHSTLNRDFRTGLVGIEQFSRQMADSEQLDVAEARRLAGEINRNAERLDRLVEQML
;
A
#
# COMPACT_ATOMS: atom_id res chain seq x y z
N MET A 1 13.79 -35.09 -11.99
CA MET A 1 14.44 -34.15 -11.04
C MET A 1 13.36 -33.24 -10.50
N SER A 2 13.06 -33.25 -9.20
CA SER A 2 11.96 -32.45 -8.64
C SER A 2 12.31 -30.97 -8.68
N ALA A 3 11.33 -30.09 -8.95
CA ALA A 3 11.49 -28.63 -8.98
C ALA A 3 12.11 -28.04 -7.70
N TRP A 4 12.14 -28.81 -6.61
CA TRP A 4 12.74 -28.47 -5.33
C TRP A 4 14.29 -28.46 -5.34
N SER A 5 14.93 -29.22 -6.23
CA SER A 5 16.40 -29.28 -6.33
C SER A 5 16.99 -28.12 -7.13
N THR A 6 16.17 -27.37 -7.87
CA THR A 6 16.59 -26.23 -8.71
C THR A 6 16.44 -24.89 -8.01
N TRP A 7 15.94 -24.86 -6.76
CA TRP A 7 15.71 -23.63 -6.00
C TRP A 7 16.91 -23.25 -5.13
N ASP A 8 17.21 -21.95 -5.08
CA ASP A 8 18.20 -21.43 -4.15
C ASP A 8 17.76 -21.67 -2.68
N THR A 9 18.75 -21.72 -1.79
CA THR A 9 18.60 -21.98 -0.36
C THR A 9 17.64 -20.98 0.30
N ARG A 10 17.60 -19.72 -0.16
CA ARG A 10 16.66 -18.70 0.34
C ARG A 10 15.21 -19.02 -0.02
N THR A 11 14.97 -19.39 -1.27
CA THR A 11 13.63 -19.77 -1.77
C THR A 11 13.10 -21.02 -1.07
N ARG A 12 13.99 -21.99 -0.78
CA ARG A 12 13.61 -23.20 -0.03
C ARG A 12 13.23 -22.91 1.42
N LYS A 13 13.98 -22.02 2.11
CA LYS A 13 13.64 -21.57 3.47
C LYS A 13 12.30 -20.82 3.50
N PHE A 14 12.07 -19.94 2.53
CA PHE A 14 10.80 -19.23 2.39
C PHE A 14 9.62 -20.19 2.15
N ALA A 15 9.77 -21.15 1.25
CA ALA A 15 8.73 -22.14 0.96
C ALA A 15 8.42 -23.04 2.17
N ALA A 16 9.44 -23.41 2.94
CA ALA A 16 9.25 -24.14 4.20
C ALA A 16 8.49 -23.29 5.23
N ALA A 17 8.84 -22.01 5.38
CA ALA A 17 8.12 -21.08 6.25
C ALA A 17 6.66 -20.90 5.81
N ALA A 18 6.41 -20.75 4.51
CA ALA A 18 5.06 -20.62 3.95
C ALA A 18 4.23 -21.89 4.18
N ALA A 19 4.83 -23.08 4.05
CA ALA A 19 4.17 -24.33 4.37
C ALA A 19 3.84 -24.46 5.86
N VAL A 20 4.76 -24.05 6.75
CA VAL A 20 4.52 -24.03 8.20
C VAL A 20 3.36 -23.11 8.54
N VAL A 21 3.33 -21.89 7.98
CA VAL A 21 2.22 -20.96 8.20
C VAL A 21 0.90 -21.54 7.70
N LEU A 22 0.87 -22.11 6.50
CA LEU A 22 -0.34 -22.72 5.96
C LEU A 22 -0.86 -23.86 6.86
N VAL A 23 0.03 -24.76 7.29
CA VAL A 23 -0.33 -25.88 8.17
C VAL A 23 -0.79 -25.36 9.53
N ALA A 24 -0.10 -24.37 10.10
CA ALA A 24 -0.48 -23.75 11.37
C ALA A 24 -1.86 -23.10 11.28
N SER A 25 -2.15 -22.33 10.22
CA SER A 25 -3.46 -21.71 10.01
C SER A 25 -4.58 -22.74 9.82
N ILE A 26 -4.34 -23.83 9.10
CA ILE A 26 -5.32 -24.91 8.94
C ILE A 26 -5.57 -25.64 10.28
N ALA A 27 -4.51 -25.94 11.02
CA ALA A 27 -4.62 -26.60 12.32
C ALA A 27 -5.37 -25.71 13.32
N TYR A 28 -5.05 -24.41 13.35
CA TYR A 28 -5.73 -23.43 14.19
C TYR A 28 -7.24 -23.36 13.86
N ALA A 29 -7.59 -23.20 12.57
CA ALA A 29 -8.97 -23.20 12.12
C ALA A 29 -9.74 -24.47 12.50
N PHE A 30 -9.07 -25.62 12.41
CA PHE A 30 -9.65 -26.90 12.79
C PHE A 30 -9.91 -26.98 14.29
N ILE A 31 -8.97 -26.53 15.13
CA ILE A 31 -9.11 -26.50 16.59
C ILE A 31 -10.28 -25.61 17.00
N LEU A 32 -10.38 -24.40 16.44
CA LEU A 32 -11.48 -23.47 16.73
C LEU A 32 -12.84 -24.07 16.33
N LYS A 33 -12.95 -24.60 15.10
CA LYS A 33 -14.20 -25.16 14.57
C LYS A 33 -14.70 -26.38 15.34
N THR A 34 -13.79 -27.26 15.77
CA THR A 34 -14.17 -28.56 16.35
C THR A 34 -14.43 -28.51 17.84
N GLY A 35 -13.99 -27.45 18.52
CA GLY A 35 -14.13 -27.34 19.97
C GLY A 35 -13.45 -28.48 20.74
N LEU A 36 -12.47 -29.15 20.12
CA LEU A 36 -11.95 -30.46 20.51
C LEU A 36 -11.43 -30.53 21.96
N PHE A 37 -11.08 -29.38 22.53
CA PHE A 37 -10.48 -29.25 23.87
C PHE A 37 -11.40 -28.56 24.89
N GLY A 38 -12.65 -28.28 24.53
CA GLY A 38 -13.63 -27.56 25.36
C GLY A 38 -13.50 -26.04 25.28
N ASP A 39 -14.62 -25.36 25.52
CA ASP A 39 -14.82 -23.93 25.22
C ASP A 39 -13.75 -23.02 25.81
N ARG A 40 -13.42 -23.20 27.10
CA ARG A 40 -12.40 -22.39 27.78
C ARG A 40 -11.01 -22.56 27.17
N THR A 41 -10.64 -23.77 26.77
CA THR A 41 -9.32 -24.03 26.19
C THR A 41 -9.25 -23.49 24.77
N VAL A 42 -10.36 -23.52 24.02
CA VAL A 42 -10.46 -22.93 22.69
C VAL A 42 -10.26 -21.41 22.77
N THR A 43 -10.95 -20.71 23.67
CA THR A 43 -10.76 -19.26 23.88
C THR A 43 -9.32 -18.91 24.27
N ILE A 44 -8.68 -19.70 25.14
CA ILE A 44 -7.25 -19.47 25.49
C ILE A 44 -6.34 -19.64 24.26
N ILE A 45 -6.59 -20.66 23.45
CA ILE A 45 -5.80 -20.92 22.23
C ILE A 45 -6.02 -19.80 21.22
N ASP A 46 -7.23 -19.29 21.15
CA ASP A 46 -7.65 -18.23 20.25
C ASP A 46 -6.88 -16.93 20.54
N ASP A 47 -7.16 -16.31 21.69
CA ASP A 47 -6.61 -15.02 22.11
C ASP A 47 -5.07 -15.04 22.18
N LEU A 48 -4.48 -16.08 22.80
CA LEU A 48 -3.03 -16.19 22.90
C LEU A 48 -2.39 -16.53 21.56
N GLY A 49 -3.12 -17.25 20.69
CA GLY A 49 -2.68 -17.57 19.34
C GLY A 49 -2.57 -16.31 18.49
N GLU A 50 -3.56 -15.43 18.54
CA GLU A 50 -3.56 -14.15 17.84
C GLU A 50 -2.48 -13.21 18.37
N ALA A 51 -2.35 -13.07 19.70
CA ALA A 51 -1.31 -12.27 20.32
C ALA A 51 0.10 -12.76 19.91
N ALA A 52 0.30 -14.08 19.89
CA ALA A 52 1.56 -14.68 19.45
C ALA A 52 1.83 -14.44 17.96
N ALA A 53 0.82 -14.58 17.09
CA ALA A 53 0.96 -14.33 15.66
C ALA A 53 1.32 -12.86 15.38
N ALA A 54 0.65 -11.92 16.04
CA ALA A 54 0.93 -10.49 15.95
C ALA A 54 2.34 -10.14 16.46
N ALA A 55 2.77 -10.73 17.58
CA ALA A 55 4.13 -10.55 18.11
C ALA A 55 5.21 -11.12 17.16
N ILE A 56 4.95 -12.27 16.55
CA ILE A 56 5.83 -12.86 15.53
C ILE A 56 5.94 -11.93 14.32
N ALA A 57 4.81 -11.38 13.85
CA ALA A 57 4.80 -10.41 12.76
C ALA A 57 5.59 -9.14 13.11
N SER A 58 5.44 -8.63 14.33
CA SER A 58 6.20 -7.47 14.82
C SER A 58 7.70 -7.74 14.85
N GLY A 59 8.13 -8.89 15.37
CA GLY A 59 9.53 -9.32 15.38
C GLY A 59 10.11 -9.52 13.99
N ALA A 60 9.35 -10.13 13.08
CA ALA A 60 9.74 -10.33 11.68
C ALA A 60 9.90 -9.00 10.94
N CYS A 61 8.97 -8.06 11.14
CA CYS A 61 9.05 -6.70 10.59
C CYS A 61 10.24 -5.93 11.17
N ALA A 62 10.48 -6.00 12.48
CA ALA A 62 11.65 -5.37 13.11
C ALA A 62 12.95 -5.93 12.52
N TRP A 63 13.04 -7.24 12.37
CA TRP A 63 14.19 -7.91 11.75
C TRP A 63 14.40 -7.47 10.30
N ALA A 64 13.32 -7.40 9.51
CA ALA A 64 13.39 -6.88 8.13
C ALA A 64 13.84 -5.41 8.10
N ALA A 65 13.42 -4.58 9.07
CA ALA A 65 13.86 -3.20 9.20
C ALA A 65 15.38 -3.09 9.44
N THR A 66 15.98 -3.98 10.23
CA THR A 66 17.45 -3.99 10.46
C THR A 66 18.26 -4.31 9.21
N ARG A 67 17.65 -4.95 8.21
CA ARG A 67 18.29 -5.40 6.96
C ARG A 67 17.99 -4.51 5.77
N ALA A 68 17.00 -3.63 5.90
CA ALA A 68 16.57 -2.72 4.85
C ALA A 68 17.27 -1.35 4.96
N GLY A 69 17.39 -0.67 3.81
CA GLY A 69 17.90 0.70 3.72
C GLY A 69 16.80 1.69 3.32
N GLY A 70 17.00 2.97 3.64
CA GLY A 70 16.12 4.06 3.17
C GLY A 70 14.65 3.88 3.55
N LYS A 71 13.75 4.06 2.56
CA LYS A 71 12.29 4.04 2.75
C LYS A 71 11.77 2.66 3.15
N GLU A 72 12.42 1.59 2.70
CA GLU A 72 12.03 0.22 3.05
C GLU A 72 12.23 -0.05 4.55
N ARG A 73 13.28 0.51 5.16
CA ARG A 73 13.49 0.46 6.62
C ARG A 73 12.38 1.18 7.39
N LEU A 74 11.97 2.35 6.90
CA LEU A 74 10.86 3.10 7.48
C LEU A 74 9.56 2.28 7.42
N GLY A 75 9.26 1.67 6.26
CA GLY A 75 8.09 0.81 6.09
C GLY A 75 8.05 -0.34 7.08
N TRP A 76 9.15 -1.08 7.20
CA TRP A 76 9.23 -2.20 8.15
C TRP A 76 9.19 -1.77 9.62
N THR A 77 9.76 -0.62 9.96
CA THR A 77 9.68 -0.09 11.33
C THR A 77 8.25 0.28 11.70
N LEU A 78 7.53 0.96 10.82
CA LEU A 78 6.13 1.34 11.04
C LEU A 78 5.22 0.10 11.09
N MET A 79 5.43 -0.90 10.24
CA MET A 79 4.70 -2.17 10.31
C MET A 79 4.98 -2.94 11.61
N SER A 80 6.22 -2.89 12.13
CA SER A 80 6.58 -3.49 13.41
C SER A 80 5.88 -2.81 14.59
N ILE A 81 5.81 -1.47 14.58
CA ILE A 81 5.07 -0.69 15.59
C ILE A 81 3.57 -1.02 15.52
N SER A 82 3.01 -1.06 14.31
CA SER A 82 1.58 -1.38 14.09
C SER A 82 1.21 -2.75 14.66
N THR A 83 1.91 -3.81 14.21
CA THR A 83 1.67 -5.19 14.68
C THR A 83 2.00 -5.36 16.17
N GLY A 84 2.94 -4.57 16.72
CA GLY A 84 3.24 -4.55 18.15
C GLY A 84 2.15 -3.89 19.00
N LEU A 85 1.54 -2.81 18.52
CA LEU A 85 0.38 -2.18 19.17
C LEU A 85 -0.84 -3.10 19.14
N TRP A 86 -1.05 -3.82 18.04
CA TRP A 86 -2.09 -4.85 17.98
C TRP A 86 -1.84 -5.96 19.01
N ALA A 87 -0.64 -6.52 19.06
CA ALA A 87 -0.29 -7.54 20.04
C ALA A 87 -0.48 -7.05 21.48
N ALA A 88 -0.18 -5.79 21.77
CA ALA A 88 -0.44 -5.19 23.08
C ALA A 88 -1.94 -5.06 23.38
N GLY A 89 -2.76 -4.67 22.40
CA GLY A 89 -4.22 -4.66 22.52
C GLY A 89 -4.78 -6.05 22.78
N GLU A 90 -4.29 -7.04 22.04
CA GLU A 90 -4.71 -8.45 22.17
C GLU A 90 -4.37 -9.02 23.55
N LEU A 91 -3.20 -8.72 24.10
CA LEU A 91 -2.86 -9.14 25.47
C LEU A 91 -3.78 -8.53 26.53
N VAL A 92 -4.24 -7.29 26.32
CA VAL A 92 -5.21 -6.64 27.20
C VAL A 92 -6.59 -7.29 27.03
N TRP A 93 -6.99 -7.61 25.80
CA TRP A 93 -8.21 -8.36 25.51
C TRP A 93 -8.20 -9.73 26.21
N SER A 94 -7.13 -10.51 26.03
CA SER A 94 -6.96 -11.82 26.68
C SER A 94 -7.02 -11.70 28.21
N TYR A 95 -6.50 -10.62 28.80
CA TYR A 95 -6.61 -10.42 30.24
C TYR A 95 -8.08 -10.29 30.71
N TYR A 96 -8.92 -9.61 29.94
CA TYR A 96 -10.35 -9.49 30.28
C TYR A 96 -11.11 -10.81 30.04
N GLU A 97 -10.90 -11.43 28.89
CA GLU A 97 -11.69 -12.59 28.48
C GLU A 97 -11.19 -13.90 29.11
N VAL A 98 -9.88 -14.17 29.07
CA VAL A 98 -9.30 -15.41 29.61
C VAL A 98 -9.16 -15.37 31.13
N TRP A 99 -8.65 -14.27 31.68
CA TRP A 99 -8.30 -14.19 33.10
C TRP A 99 -9.47 -13.71 33.97
N GLN A 100 -10.07 -12.58 33.61
CA GLN A 100 -11.20 -12.02 34.37
C GLN A 100 -12.53 -12.73 34.04
N GLN A 101 -12.61 -13.46 32.92
CA GLN A 101 -13.81 -14.15 32.46
C GLN A 101 -15.03 -13.22 32.36
N VAL A 102 -14.78 -11.98 31.96
CA VAL A 102 -15.81 -10.98 31.70
C VAL A 102 -15.83 -10.65 30.22
N THR A 103 -17.00 -10.30 29.70
CA THR A 103 -17.11 -9.70 28.37
C THR A 103 -16.32 -8.41 28.35
N VAL A 104 -15.46 -8.23 27.33
CA VAL A 104 -14.59 -7.05 27.24
C VAL A 104 -15.44 -5.77 27.22
N PRO A 105 -15.23 -4.84 28.17
CA PRO A 105 -16.06 -3.64 28.29
C PRO A 105 -15.73 -2.67 27.15
N TYR A 106 -16.73 -2.23 26.40
CA TYR A 106 -16.54 -1.23 25.35
C TYR A 106 -16.83 0.19 25.87
N PRO A 107 -15.92 1.17 25.75
CA PRO A 107 -14.53 1.08 25.29
C PRO A 107 -13.54 0.59 26.38
N SER A 108 -12.47 -0.07 25.95
CA SER A 108 -11.41 -0.69 26.77
C SER A 108 -10.01 -0.15 26.45
N LEU A 109 -9.02 -0.55 27.24
CA LEU A 109 -7.61 -0.33 26.93
C LEU A 109 -7.12 -1.12 25.71
N ALA A 110 -7.80 -2.22 25.32
CA ALA A 110 -7.46 -2.97 24.12
C ALA A 110 -7.74 -2.15 22.85
N ASP A 111 -8.85 -1.42 22.84
CA ASP A 111 -9.29 -0.57 21.72
C ASP A 111 -8.26 0.53 21.40
N ALA A 112 -7.55 1.03 22.40
CA ALA A 112 -6.46 1.99 22.19
C ALA A 112 -5.28 1.39 21.42
N GLY A 113 -4.94 0.12 21.68
CA GLY A 113 -3.91 -0.62 20.96
C GLY A 113 -4.33 -0.89 19.51
N PHE A 114 -5.56 -1.35 19.32
CA PHE A 114 -6.15 -1.63 18.01
C PHE A 114 -6.25 -0.38 17.13
N LEU A 115 -6.81 0.72 17.65
CA LEU A 115 -6.89 1.99 16.93
C LEU A 115 -5.52 2.60 16.69
N GLY A 116 -4.61 2.48 17.66
CA GLY A 116 -3.24 2.94 17.53
C GLY A 116 -2.48 2.25 16.40
N ALA A 117 -2.75 0.96 16.15
CA ALA A 117 -2.06 0.19 15.10
C ALA A 117 -2.33 0.69 13.67
N VAL A 118 -3.52 1.24 13.42
CA VAL A 118 -4.00 1.66 12.08
C VAL A 118 -3.13 2.73 11.41
N PRO A 119 -2.84 3.90 12.02
CA PRO A 119 -2.03 4.94 11.37
C PRO A 119 -0.61 4.46 11.05
N PHE A 120 -0.02 3.59 11.88
CA PHE A 120 1.30 3.02 11.63
C PHE A 120 1.29 2.01 10.48
N ALA A 121 0.24 1.20 10.34
CA ALA A 121 0.08 0.31 9.18
C ALA A 121 0.03 1.11 7.87
N ILE A 122 -0.79 2.16 7.84
CA ILE A 122 -0.93 3.05 6.68
C ILE A 122 0.41 3.70 6.33
N GLY A 123 1.11 4.25 7.33
CA GLY A 123 2.44 4.83 7.14
C GLY A 123 3.46 3.82 6.63
N GLY A 124 3.42 2.59 7.15
CA GLY A 124 4.30 1.49 6.73
C GLY A 124 4.12 1.11 5.26
N ILE A 125 2.87 0.93 4.83
CA ILE A 125 2.52 0.64 3.44
C ILE A 125 2.99 1.76 2.52
N ARG A 126 2.74 3.02 2.89
CA ARG A 126 3.16 4.19 2.08
C ARG A 126 4.67 4.28 1.94
N ALA A 127 5.43 3.89 2.95
CA ALA A 127 6.89 3.89 2.90
C ALA A 127 7.47 2.79 1.99
N PHE A 128 6.72 1.71 1.69
CA PHE A 128 7.14 0.72 0.69
C PHE A 128 6.96 1.18 -0.76
N TRP A 129 6.22 2.27 -1.02
CA TRP A 129 5.94 2.71 -2.39
C TRP A 129 7.02 3.63 -2.95
N SER A 130 7.38 3.40 -4.23
CA SER A 130 8.40 4.16 -4.97
C SER A 130 7.93 5.57 -5.35
N ASP A 131 8.88 6.45 -5.70
CA ASP A 131 8.65 7.87 -6.06
C ASP A 131 7.64 8.10 -7.19
N ALA A 132 7.36 7.11 -8.03
CA ALA A 132 6.33 7.16 -9.07
C ALA A 132 4.88 7.14 -8.53
N ALA A 133 4.67 6.79 -7.25
CA ALA A 133 3.35 6.78 -6.58
C ALA A 133 3.09 8.04 -5.73
N ARG A 134 3.97 9.05 -5.85
CA ARG A 134 3.93 10.27 -5.04
C ARG A 134 2.64 11.09 -5.25
N GLY A 135 1.98 10.95 -6.39
CA GLY A 135 0.76 11.67 -6.77
C GLY A 135 -0.58 11.10 -6.27
N TYR A 136 -0.58 10.09 -5.38
CA TYR A 136 -1.82 9.49 -4.88
C TYR A 136 -1.79 9.34 -3.36
N PRO A 137 -2.76 9.92 -2.64
CA PRO A 137 -2.75 9.85 -1.20
C PRO A 137 -3.56 8.62 -0.73
N VAL A 138 -2.90 7.83 0.13
CA VAL A 138 -3.26 6.47 0.58
C VAL A 138 -4.02 6.54 1.90
N THR A 139 -4.73 7.64 2.10
CA THR A 139 -5.34 7.96 3.39
C THR A 139 -6.85 7.67 3.40
N ASP A 140 -7.41 7.18 2.30
CA ASP A 140 -8.85 7.00 2.17
C ASP A 140 -9.28 5.56 1.91
N ILE A 141 -10.01 5.03 2.88
CA ILE A 141 -10.80 3.77 2.79
C ILE A 141 -9.95 2.63 2.19
N VAL A 142 -8.78 2.47 2.77
CA VAL A 142 -7.63 1.91 2.07
C VAL A 142 -7.59 0.40 2.08
N VAL A 143 -8.17 -0.33 3.04
CA VAL A 143 -7.88 -1.76 3.05
C VAL A 143 -8.45 -2.46 1.80
N GLY A 144 -9.76 -2.43 1.54
CA GLY A 144 -10.36 -3.16 0.41
C GLY A 144 -9.97 -2.65 -0.99
N THR A 145 -9.85 -1.33 -1.16
CA THR A 145 -9.61 -0.71 -2.47
C THR A 145 -8.12 -0.68 -2.83
N VAL A 146 -7.24 -0.44 -1.85
CA VAL A 146 -5.78 -0.53 -2.05
C VAL A 146 -5.34 -1.99 -2.17
N LEU A 147 -6.04 -2.95 -1.58
CA LEU A 147 -5.86 -4.38 -1.86
C LEU A 147 -5.89 -4.70 -3.36
N ILE A 148 -6.96 -4.29 -4.05
CA ILE A 148 -7.16 -4.60 -5.46
C ILE A 148 -6.21 -3.79 -6.36
N LEU A 149 -5.94 -2.53 -6.00
CA LEU A 149 -5.06 -1.65 -6.78
C LEU A 149 -3.57 -1.95 -6.57
N ALA A 150 -3.15 -2.33 -5.36
CA ALA A 150 -1.76 -2.66 -5.05
C ALA A 150 -1.37 -4.06 -5.57
N ILE A 151 -2.30 -5.03 -5.64
CA ILE A 151 -2.08 -6.32 -6.34
C ILE A 151 -1.79 -6.10 -7.82
N ARG A 152 -2.42 -5.11 -8.47
CA ARG A 152 -2.22 -4.81 -9.90
C ARG A 152 -1.06 -3.85 -10.21
N ARG A 153 -0.58 -3.09 -9.22
CA ARG A 153 0.46 -2.06 -9.40
C ARG A 153 1.83 -2.42 -8.82
N ALA A 154 1.94 -3.52 -8.08
CA ALA A 154 3.24 -4.02 -7.69
C ALA A 154 4.04 -4.35 -8.94
N THR A 155 5.17 -3.67 -9.09
CA THR A 155 6.22 -4.00 -10.06
C THR A 155 6.40 -5.52 -10.09
N HIS A 156 6.54 -6.11 -11.28
CA HIS A 156 6.78 -7.56 -11.46
C HIS A 156 7.92 -8.12 -10.56
N GLN A 157 8.76 -7.24 -9.99
CA GLN A 157 9.89 -7.51 -9.10
C GLN A 157 9.57 -7.52 -7.58
N GLN A 158 8.46 -6.95 -7.13
CA GLN A 158 8.01 -6.94 -5.72
C GLN A 158 6.62 -7.56 -5.52
N ALA A 159 5.99 -8.03 -6.60
CA ALA A 159 4.64 -8.57 -6.61
C ALA A 159 4.43 -9.69 -5.57
N GLY A 160 5.42 -10.58 -5.36
CA GLY A 160 5.30 -11.64 -4.36
C GLY A 160 5.25 -11.12 -2.91
N LYS A 161 6.23 -10.30 -2.51
CA LYS A 161 6.26 -9.65 -1.19
C LYS A 161 5.00 -8.83 -0.93
N MET A 162 4.61 -8.00 -1.91
CA MET A 162 3.41 -7.16 -1.79
C MET A 162 2.14 -8.02 -1.75
N ALA A 163 2.05 -9.11 -2.52
CA ALA A 163 0.91 -10.01 -2.49
C ALA A 163 0.74 -10.69 -1.13
N PHE A 164 1.81 -11.16 -0.48
CA PHE A 164 1.70 -11.73 0.87
C PHE A 164 1.31 -10.68 1.91
N LEU A 165 1.90 -9.48 1.85
CA LEU A 165 1.57 -8.38 2.76
C LEU A 165 0.09 -7.98 2.61
N LEU A 166 -0.36 -7.80 1.37
CA LEU A 166 -1.73 -7.44 1.04
C LEU A 166 -2.70 -8.57 1.38
N ALA A 167 -2.39 -9.82 1.04
CA ALA A 167 -3.22 -10.96 1.40
C ALA A 167 -3.43 -11.05 2.92
N GLY A 168 -2.38 -10.78 3.72
CA GLY A 168 -2.50 -10.71 5.17
C GLY A 168 -3.47 -9.63 5.63
N ILE A 169 -3.34 -8.42 5.06
CA ILE A 169 -4.25 -7.30 5.32
C ILE A 169 -5.69 -7.61 4.86
N ALA A 170 -5.88 -8.34 3.75
CA ALA A 170 -7.19 -8.79 3.27
C ALA A 170 -7.88 -9.72 4.25
N CYS A 171 -7.17 -10.77 4.68
CA CYS A 171 -7.68 -11.72 5.66
C CYS A 171 -8.11 -10.99 6.94
N TYR A 172 -7.28 -10.03 7.36
CA TYR A 172 -7.52 -9.21 8.53
C TYR A 172 -8.80 -8.34 8.40
N SER A 173 -8.99 -7.63 7.28
CA SER A 173 -10.21 -6.80 7.11
C SER A 173 -11.49 -7.59 6.87
N VAL A 174 -11.40 -8.76 6.26
CA VAL A 174 -12.56 -9.66 6.14
C VAL A 174 -12.97 -10.16 7.53
N ALA A 175 -12.01 -10.53 8.38
CA ALA A 175 -12.27 -10.93 9.75
C ALA A 175 -12.90 -9.78 10.55
N ASP A 176 -12.32 -8.58 10.48
CA ASP A 176 -12.83 -7.38 11.16
C ASP A 176 -14.27 -7.01 10.76
N SER A 177 -14.56 -7.05 9.45
CA SER A 177 -15.90 -6.76 8.93
C SER A 177 -16.94 -7.77 9.41
N ALA A 178 -16.59 -9.05 9.43
CA ALA A 178 -17.50 -10.09 9.85
C ALA A 178 -17.61 -10.19 11.39
N PHE A 179 -16.59 -9.80 12.15
CA PHE A 179 -16.70 -9.55 13.59
C PHE A 179 -17.72 -8.46 13.89
N ALA A 180 -17.57 -7.27 13.26
CA ALA A 180 -18.49 -6.17 13.46
C ALA A 180 -19.94 -6.56 13.11
N TYR A 181 -20.14 -7.29 12.01
CA TYR A 181 -21.46 -7.78 11.61
C TYR A 181 -22.07 -8.76 12.62
N LEU A 182 -21.31 -9.77 13.07
CA LEU A 182 -21.80 -10.79 14.00
C LEU A 182 -22.04 -10.21 15.40
N SER A 183 -21.17 -9.32 15.85
CA SER A 183 -21.30 -8.60 17.12
C SER A 183 -22.56 -7.72 17.12
N ALA A 184 -22.85 -7.03 16.01
CA ALA A 184 -24.05 -6.21 15.87
C ALA A 184 -25.36 -7.03 15.91
N HIS A 185 -25.33 -8.29 15.45
CA HIS A 185 -26.50 -9.18 15.49
C HIS A 185 -26.60 -9.97 16.80
N GLY A 186 -25.65 -9.81 17.72
CA GLY A 186 -25.60 -10.58 18.98
C GLY A 186 -25.37 -12.08 18.79
N THR A 187 -24.93 -12.49 17.58
CA THR A 187 -24.67 -13.89 17.21
C THR A 187 -23.17 -14.20 17.17
N TYR A 188 -22.33 -13.30 17.67
CA TYR A 188 -20.91 -13.57 17.85
C TYR A 188 -20.74 -14.46 19.09
N ASP A 189 -20.59 -15.76 18.84
CA ASP A 189 -20.14 -16.69 19.86
C ASP A 189 -18.63 -16.49 20.04
N SER A 190 -18.22 -16.00 21.22
CA SER A 190 -16.79 -15.81 21.56
C SER A 190 -16.00 -17.12 21.66
N VAL A 191 -16.68 -18.27 21.49
CA VAL A 191 -16.07 -19.60 21.56
C VAL A 191 -15.95 -20.18 20.15
N GLY A 192 -14.71 -20.27 19.65
CA GLY A 192 -14.39 -21.11 18.49
C GLY A 192 -14.86 -20.58 17.14
N SER A 193 -15.07 -19.27 17.01
CA SER A 193 -15.44 -18.68 15.73
C SER A 193 -14.34 -18.90 14.70
N VAL A 194 -14.69 -19.57 13.58
CA VAL A 194 -13.75 -19.82 12.47
C VAL A 194 -13.26 -18.51 11.85
N LEU A 195 -13.98 -17.41 12.09
CA LEU A 195 -13.58 -16.05 11.74
C LEU A 195 -12.19 -15.68 12.27
N ASN A 196 -11.86 -16.13 13.49
CA ASN A 196 -10.66 -15.71 14.22
C ASN A 196 -9.38 -16.26 13.56
N THR A 197 -9.53 -17.29 12.74
CA THR A 197 -8.49 -17.76 11.81
C THR A 197 -8.03 -16.66 10.85
N GLY A 198 -8.90 -15.72 10.48
CA GLY A 198 -8.60 -14.64 9.54
C GLY A 198 -7.55 -13.66 10.08
N TRP A 199 -7.62 -13.28 11.36
CA TRP A 199 -6.61 -12.43 12.00
C TRP A 199 -5.30 -13.20 12.21
N PHE A 200 -5.37 -14.42 12.73
CA PHE A 200 -4.21 -15.30 12.91
C PHE A 200 -3.44 -15.51 11.59
N ALA A 201 -4.12 -15.93 10.53
CA ALA A 201 -3.52 -16.11 9.21
C ALA A 201 -3.01 -14.78 8.63
N GLY A 202 -3.74 -13.68 8.86
CA GLY A 202 -3.36 -12.33 8.44
C GLY A 202 -1.98 -11.92 8.95
N PHE A 203 -1.73 -12.06 10.26
CA PHE A 203 -0.44 -11.73 10.86
C PHE A 203 0.70 -12.63 10.37
N LEU A 204 0.45 -13.93 10.20
CA LEU A 204 1.47 -14.83 9.68
C LEU A 204 1.82 -14.55 8.21
N LEU A 205 0.87 -14.10 7.40
CA LEU A 205 1.12 -13.64 6.03
C LEU A 205 1.96 -12.35 5.99
N ILE A 206 1.72 -11.42 6.92
CA ILE A 206 2.56 -10.23 7.09
C ILE A 206 3.98 -10.63 7.51
N ALA A 207 4.12 -11.58 8.44
CA ALA A 207 5.41 -12.12 8.86
C ALA A 207 6.15 -12.80 7.69
N LEU A 208 5.44 -13.57 6.86
CA LEU A 208 6.00 -14.17 5.65
C LEU A 208 6.49 -13.11 4.68
N ALA A 209 5.72 -12.04 4.45
CA ALA A 209 6.13 -10.95 3.58
C ALA A 209 7.47 -10.32 4.03
N ALA A 210 7.71 -10.23 5.34
CA ALA A 210 8.97 -9.73 5.90
C ALA A 210 10.18 -10.64 5.63
N THR A 211 9.94 -11.93 5.36
CA THR A 211 10.98 -12.92 5.05
C THR A 211 11.16 -13.18 3.55
N TYR A 212 10.42 -12.48 2.69
CA TYR A 212 10.42 -12.72 1.25
C TYR A 212 11.81 -12.45 0.63
N PRO A 213 12.35 -13.36 -0.22
CA PRO A 213 13.65 -13.15 -0.88
C PRO A 213 13.58 -11.98 -1.88
N ALA A 214 14.38 -10.93 -1.68
CA ALA A 214 14.45 -9.81 -2.62
C ALA A 214 15.29 -10.14 -3.87
N GLU A 215 14.76 -9.92 -5.07
CA GLU A 215 15.52 -9.92 -6.33
C GLU A 215 15.96 -8.48 -6.71
N PRO A 216 17.12 -8.30 -7.37
CA PRO A 216 17.62 -6.98 -7.78
C PRO A 216 16.71 -6.33 -8.83
N ALA A 217 16.44 -5.03 -8.64
CA ALA A 217 15.53 -4.26 -9.48
C ALA A 217 16.05 -4.11 -10.92
N ARG A 218 15.26 -4.51 -11.91
CA ARG A 218 15.49 -4.21 -13.33
C ARG A 218 14.57 -3.06 -13.73
N ALA A 219 15.15 -1.89 -13.97
CA ALA A 219 14.42 -0.68 -14.24
C ALA A 219 13.66 -0.74 -15.59
N THR A 220 12.39 -1.09 -15.57
CA THR A 220 11.44 -0.73 -16.63
C THR A 220 10.03 -0.61 -16.05
N LEU A 221 9.53 0.62 -15.95
CA LEU A 221 8.11 0.87 -15.74
C LEU A 221 7.66 2.03 -16.63
N LYS A 222 6.83 1.70 -17.63
CA LYS A 222 5.92 2.70 -18.20
C LYS A 222 4.85 3.00 -17.14
N PRO A 223 4.46 4.28 -16.93
CA PRO A 223 3.40 4.62 -15.99
C PRO A 223 2.08 3.94 -16.42
N ALA A 224 1.49 3.15 -15.52
CA ALA A 224 0.20 2.52 -15.74
C ALA A 224 -0.92 3.58 -15.61
N ARG A 225 -1.69 3.78 -16.68
CA ARG A 225 -2.89 4.64 -16.68
C ARG A 225 -3.96 4.02 -15.76
N LEU A 226 -4.56 4.83 -14.89
CA LEU A 226 -5.72 4.43 -14.07
C LEU A 226 -6.99 4.51 -14.91
N ASP A 227 -7.86 3.51 -14.76
CA ASP A 227 -9.21 3.55 -15.31
C ASP A 227 -10.15 4.30 -14.36
N LEU A 228 -11.16 5.00 -14.90
CA LEU A 228 -12.14 5.78 -14.16
C LEU A 228 -12.84 5.00 -13.04
N TRP A 229 -13.16 3.73 -13.27
CA TRP A 229 -13.84 2.88 -12.28
C TRP A 229 -12.98 2.60 -11.05
N GLN A 230 -11.65 2.64 -11.19
CA GLN A 230 -10.71 2.45 -10.09
C GLN A 230 -10.65 3.68 -9.18
N LEU A 231 -10.73 4.87 -9.78
CA LEU A 231 -10.86 6.14 -9.04
C LEU A 231 -12.18 6.24 -8.28
N ALA A 232 -13.23 5.59 -8.80
CA ALA A 232 -14.57 5.62 -8.21
C ALA A 232 -14.74 4.67 -7.00
N LEU A 233 -13.88 3.66 -6.82
CA LEU A 233 -14.04 2.64 -5.77
C LEU A 233 -14.15 3.21 -4.33
N PRO A 234 -13.30 4.16 -3.89
CA PRO A 234 -13.43 4.73 -2.55
C PRO A 234 -14.74 5.51 -2.35
N TRP A 235 -15.23 6.15 -3.42
CA TRP A 235 -16.50 6.85 -3.42
C TRP A 235 -17.67 5.88 -3.37
N MET A 236 -17.58 4.74 -4.05
CA MET A 236 -18.61 3.69 -3.95
C MET A 236 -18.73 3.17 -2.51
N THR A 237 -17.61 2.97 -1.81
CA THR A 237 -17.64 2.55 -0.39
C THR A 237 -18.23 3.61 0.52
N LEU A 238 -17.90 4.89 0.33
CA LEU A 238 -18.49 5.97 1.11
C LEU A 238 -19.99 6.13 0.82
N LEU A 239 -20.39 6.03 -0.45
CA LEU A 239 -21.80 6.09 -0.86
C LEU A 239 -22.61 4.95 -0.25
N LEU A 240 -22.05 3.73 -0.22
CA LEU A 240 -22.68 2.58 0.43
C LEU A 240 -22.84 2.79 1.95
N ALA A 241 -21.78 3.25 2.64
CA ALA A 241 -21.84 3.56 4.08
C ALA A 241 -22.86 4.66 4.38
N SER A 242 -22.82 5.76 3.61
CA SER A 242 -23.74 6.89 3.76
C SER A 242 -25.18 6.50 3.43
N ALA A 243 -25.41 5.63 2.45
CA ALA A 243 -26.73 5.08 2.15
C ALA A 243 -27.25 4.18 3.28
N GLY A 244 -26.37 3.44 3.96
CA GLY A 244 -26.68 2.69 5.17
C GLY A 244 -27.16 3.59 6.30
N ASP A 245 -26.43 4.67 6.59
CA ASP A 245 -26.81 5.66 7.62
C ASP A 245 -28.18 6.30 7.32
N VAL A 246 -28.42 6.67 6.06
CA VAL A 246 -29.71 7.21 5.60
C VAL A 246 -30.82 6.17 5.73
N TYR A 247 -30.58 4.91 5.36
CA TYR A 247 -31.56 3.83 5.49
C TYR A 247 -31.93 3.57 6.95
N SER A 248 -30.93 3.52 7.85
CA SER A 248 -31.14 3.37 9.29
C SER A 248 -31.94 4.53 9.87
N SER A 249 -31.65 5.77 9.44
CA SER A 249 -32.40 6.97 9.81
C SER A 249 -33.87 6.90 9.37
N LEU A 250 -34.13 6.47 8.15
CA LEU A 250 -35.48 6.38 7.58
C LEU A 250 -36.32 5.24 8.17
N THR A 251 -35.67 4.16 8.60
CA THR A 251 -36.34 3.00 9.22
C THR A 251 -36.56 3.16 10.72
N GLY A 252 -36.11 4.26 11.32
CA GLY A 252 -36.27 4.56 12.74
C GLY A 252 -35.40 3.70 13.66
N HIS A 253 -34.32 3.11 13.12
CA HIS A 253 -33.30 2.47 13.95
C HIS A 253 -32.44 3.55 14.62
N ASP A 254 -32.05 3.32 15.88
CA ASP A 254 -31.10 4.20 16.56
C ASP A 254 -29.79 4.21 15.79
N ILE A 255 -29.41 5.40 15.29
CA ILE A 255 -28.12 5.59 14.64
C ILE A 255 -27.09 5.74 15.74
N ASP A 256 -26.15 4.79 15.80
CA ASP A 256 -25.01 4.91 16.70
C ASP A 256 -24.18 6.14 16.31
N LEU A 257 -24.05 7.08 17.25
CA LEU A 257 -23.27 8.31 17.09
C LEU A 257 -21.83 7.97 16.69
N PHE A 258 -21.30 6.85 17.19
CA PHE A 258 -19.95 6.40 16.86
C PHE A 258 -19.84 6.05 15.37
N MET A 259 -20.72 5.20 14.85
CA MET A 259 -20.71 4.78 13.45
C MET A 259 -20.93 5.95 12.47
N SER A 260 -21.89 6.84 12.77
CA SER A 260 -22.14 8.01 11.94
C SER A 260 -20.96 9.01 11.98
N SER A 261 -20.31 9.17 13.14
CA SER A 261 -19.10 9.99 13.26
C SER A 261 -17.92 9.41 12.48
N LEU A 262 -17.81 8.08 12.41
CA LEU A 262 -16.81 7.38 11.60
C LEU A 262 -17.07 7.58 10.11
N THR A 263 -18.32 7.43 9.65
CA THR A 263 -18.71 7.74 8.25
C THR A 263 -18.37 9.18 7.89
N ALA A 264 -18.68 10.14 8.77
CA ALA A 264 -18.37 11.55 8.57
C ALA A 264 -16.85 11.83 8.54
N ALA A 265 -16.07 11.19 9.42
CA ALA A 265 -14.62 11.29 9.43
C ALA A 265 -14.01 10.71 8.15
N LEU A 266 -14.50 9.56 7.66
CA LEU A 266 -14.09 8.97 6.39
C LEU A 266 -14.43 9.89 5.21
N ALA A 267 -15.60 10.52 5.20
CA ALA A 267 -16.00 11.48 4.17
C ALA A 267 -15.06 12.70 4.13
N LEU A 268 -14.69 13.21 5.31
CA LEU A 268 -13.78 14.33 5.44
C LEU A 268 -12.37 13.99 4.94
N LEU A 269 -11.84 12.84 5.36
CA LEU A 269 -10.54 12.34 4.89
C LEU A 269 -10.54 12.19 3.37
N LEU A 270 -11.59 11.57 2.82
CA LEU A 270 -11.80 11.41 1.38
C LEU A 270 -11.73 12.71 0.60
N THR A 271 -12.39 13.73 1.15
CA THR A 271 -12.44 15.04 0.52
C THR A 271 -11.08 15.73 0.58
N VAL A 272 -10.38 15.67 1.71
CA VAL A 272 -9.04 16.26 1.87
C VAL A 272 -8.03 15.60 0.94
N ASN A 273 -8.06 14.28 0.86
CA ASN A 273 -7.22 13.49 -0.02
C ASN A 273 -7.46 13.84 -1.50
N MET A 274 -8.73 13.98 -1.92
CA MET A 274 -9.08 14.42 -3.27
C MET A 274 -8.50 15.80 -3.59
N ILE A 275 -8.51 16.73 -2.63
CA ILE A 275 -7.94 18.06 -2.83
C ILE A 275 -6.42 17.95 -3.03
N ILE A 276 -5.74 17.11 -2.25
CA ILE A 276 -4.30 16.88 -2.37
C ILE A 276 -3.97 16.23 -3.72
N GLU A 277 -4.67 15.15 -4.08
CA GLU A 277 -4.47 14.42 -5.35
C GLU A 277 -4.69 15.33 -6.56
N ARG A 278 -5.75 16.13 -6.53
CA ARG A 278 -6.04 17.09 -7.60
C ARG A 278 -4.96 18.16 -7.70
N LYS A 279 -4.41 18.60 -6.57
CA LYS A 279 -3.32 19.57 -6.55
C LYS A 279 -2.04 18.99 -7.14
N GLU A 280 -1.64 17.79 -6.72
CA GLU A 280 -0.47 17.08 -7.25
C GLU A 280 -0.60 16.80 -8.75
N PHE A 281 -1.79 16.42 -9.20
CA PHE A 281 -2.07 16.22 -10.63
C PHE A 281 -1.97 17.52 -11.44
N LEU A 282 -2.48 18.63 -10.91
CA LEU A 282 -2.37 19.94 -11.56
C LEU A 282 -0.92 20.43 -11.60
N GLU A 283 -0.16 20.23 -10.52
CA GLU A 283 1.28 20.54 -10.47
C GLU A 283 2.04 19.75 -11.54
N MET A 284 1.76 18.44 -11.66
CA MET A 284 2.36 17.58 -12.69
C MET A 284 1.98 17.99 -14.12
N LEU A 285 0.71 18.36 -14.36
CA LEU A 285 0.29 18.86 -15.68
C LEU A 285 1.00 20.15 -16.06
N ASN A 286 1.10 21.08 -15.12
CA ASN A 286 1.80 22.35 -15.32
C ASN A 286 3.29 22.11 -15.63
N GLU A 287 3.94 21.17 -14.93
CA GLU A 287 5.33 20.80 -15.19
C GLU A 287 5.52 20.18 -16.58
N ILE A 288 4.58 19.33 -17.03
CA ILE A 288 4.61 18.77 -18.40
C ILE A 288 4.42 19.87 -19.45
N GLU A 289 3.48 20.79 -19.25
CA GLU A 289 3.20 21.88 -20.18
C GLU A 289 4.38 22.88 -20.23
N GLU A 290 4.98 23.20 -19.09
CA GLU A 290 6.17 24.04 -18.99
C GLU A 290 7.39 23.37 -19.67
N SER A 291 7.57 22.06 -19.46
CA SER A 291 8.60 21.27 -20.14
C SER A 291 8.41 21.27 -21.66
N HIS A 292 7.20 20.97 -22.14
CA HIS A 292 6.87 20.98 -23.56
C HIS A 292 7.04 22.35 -24.21
N SER A 293 6.59 23.43 -23.56
CA SER A 293 6.69 24.79 -24.10
C SER A 293 8.14 25.29 -24.14
N THR A 294 8.92 24.99 -23.10
CA THR A 294 10.35 25.31 -23.05
C THR A 294 11.11 24.55 -24.15
N LEU A 295 10.83 23.26 -24.29
CA LEU A 295 11.46 22.41 -25.30
C LEU A 295 11.12 22.89 -26.72
N ASN A 296 9.85 23.19 -26.99
CA ASN A 296 9.42 23.69 -28.30
C ASN A 296 10.05 25.06 -28.62
N ARG A 297 10.12 25.96 -27.63
CA ARG A 297 10.79 27.26 -27.78
C ARG A 297 12.28 27.10 -28.09
N ASP A 298 12.97 26.23 -27.37
CA ASP A 298 14.40 25.97 -27.57
C ASP A 298 14.67 25.33 -28.94
N PHE A 299 13.81 24.39 -29.34
CA PHE A 299 13.88 23.74 -30.64
C PHE A 299 13.70 24.75 -31.80
N ARG A 300 12.67 25.59 -31.69
CA ARG A 300 12.40 26.65 -32.67
C ARG A 300 13.54 27.67 -32.73
N THR A 301 14.09 28.06 -31.58
CA THR A 301 15.20 29.01 -31.51
C THR A 301 16.46 28.43 -32.19
N GLY A 302 16.77 27.15 -31.96
CA GLY A 302 17.88 26.47 -32.61
C GLY A 302 17.71 26.38 -34.13
N LEU A 303 16.52 26.02 -34.61
CA LEU A 303 16.22 25.94 -36.05
C LEU A 303 16.29 27.30 -36.75
N VAL A 304 15.68 28.33 -36.16
CA VAL A 304 15.74 29.70 -36.71
C VAL A 304 17.17 30.22 -36.73
N GLY A 305 17.98 29.91 -35.71
CA GLY A 305 19.41 30.24 -35.68
C GLY A 305 20.17 29.60 -36.84
N ILE A 306 19.97 28.31 -37.08
CA ILE A 306 20.60 27.59 -38.21
C ILE A 306 20.17 28.20 -39.55
N GLU A 307 18.87 28.42 -39.75
CA GLU A 307 18.34 29.00 -40.98
C GLU A 307 18.91 30.40 -41.24
N GLN A 308 18.94 31.25 -40.21
CA GLN A 308 19.45 32.62 -40.31
C GLN A 308 20.95 32.63 -40.67
N PHE A 309 21.78 31.85 -39.97
CA PHE A 309 23.22 31.81 -40.26
C PHE A 309 23.50 31.15 -41.61
N SER A 310 22.71 30.16 -42.03
CA SER A 310 22.84 29.54 -43.34
C SER A 310 22.47 30.51 -44.48
N ARG A 311 21.39 31.29 -44.33
CA ARG A 311 21.03 32.34 -45.30
C ARG A 311 22.09 33.44 -45.34
N GLN A 312 22.59 33.86 -44.19
CA GLN A 312 23.65 34.87 -44.12
C GLN A 312 24.94 34.40 -44.80
N MET A 313 25.29 33.11 -44.69
CA MET A 313 26.37 32.52 -45.47
C MET A 313 26.08 32.48 -46.98
N ALA A 314 24.84 32.21 -47.39
CA ALA A 314 24.48 32.09 -48.80
C ALA A 314 24.38 33.44 -49.53
N ASP A 315 23.87 34.47 -48.86
CA ASP A 315 23.58 35.79 -49.45
C ASP A 315 24.79 36.73 -49.48
N SER A 316 25.92 36.35 -48.87
CA SER A 316 27.10 37.21 -48.78
C SER A 316 28.01 37.05 -50.01
N GLU A 317 28.02 38.05 -50.90
CA GLU A 317 28.82 38.05 -52.15
C GLU A 317 30.35 38.01 -51.93
N GLN A 318 30.85 38.43 -50.76
CA GLN A 318 32.25 38.31 -50.34
C GLN A 318 32.33 37.91 -48.86
N LEU A 319 32.50 36.62 -48.59
CA LEU A 319 32.78 36.11 -47.24
C LEU A 319 34.28 35.93 -47.03
N ASP A 320 34.82 36.61 -46.03
CA ASP A 320 36.13 36.27 -45.49
C ASP A 320 36.09 34.85 -44.87
N VAL A 321 37.19 34.13 -44.99
CA VAL A 321 37.36 32.76 -44.46
C VAL A 321 37.14 32.74 -42.94
N ALA A 322 37.53 33.80 -42.23
CA ALA A 322 37.27 33.92 -40.79
C ALA A 322 35.77 34.02 -40.47
N GLU A 323 35.01 34.79 -41.26
CA GLU A 323 33.57 35.00 -41.08
C GLU A 323 32.77 33.73 -41.45
N ALA A 324 33.15 33.07 -42.54
CA ALA A 324 32.56 31.78 -42.94
C ALA A 324 32.77 30.70 -41.87
N ARG A 325 33.97 30.63 -41.28
CA ARG A 325 34.28 29.69 -40.19
C ARG A 325 33.49 30.01 -38.92
N ARG A 326 33.26 31.30 -38.63
CA ARG A 326 32.43 31.75 -37.50
C ARG A 326 30.98 31.30 -37.66
N LEU A 327 30.37 31.56 -38.82
CA LEU A 327 28.98 31.21 -39.12
C LEU A 327 28.78 29.68 -39.14
N ALA A 328 29.67 28.93 -39.80
CA ALA A 328 29.64 27.47 -39.77
C ALA A 328 29.76 26.90 -38.35
N GLY A 329 30.56 27.55 -37.49
CA GLY A 329 30.67 27.21 -36.07
C GLY A 329 29.37 27.42 -35.28
N GLU A 330 28.62 28.49 -35.56
CA GLU A 330 27.30 28.72 -34.93
C GLU A 330 26.25 27.73 -35.41
N ILE A 331 26.25 27.39 -36.70
CA ILE A 331 25.36 26.36 -37.26
C ILE A 331 25.63 25.01 -36.57
N ASN A 332 26.91 24.61 -36.47
CA ASN A 332 27.28 23.36 -35.82
C ASN A 332 26.89 23.34 -34.33
N ARG A 333 27.13 24.42 -33.58
CA ARG A 333 26.72 24.52 -32.17
C ARG A 333 25.21 24.39 -31.98
N ASN A 334 24.41 25.04 -32.82
CA ASN A 334 22.95 24.93 -32.76
C ASN A 334 22.47 23.53 -33.17
N ALA A 335 23.10 22.91 -34.16
CA ALA A 335 22.79 21.54 -34.57
C ALA A 335 23.10 20.54 -33.43
N GLU A 336 24.27 20.63 -32.79
CA GLU A 336 24.62 19.80 -31.63
C GLU A 336 23.68 20.05 -30.43
N ARG A 337 23.21 21.28 -30.24
CA ARG A 337 22.23 21.59 -29.19
C ARG A 337 20.89 20.92 -29.48
N LEU A 338 20.41 20.97 -30.72
CA LEU A 338 19.17 20.29 -31.13
C LEU A 338 19.30 18.78 -30.99
N ASP A 339 20.44 18.21 -31.38
CA ASP A 339 20.71 16.77 -31.26
C ASP A 339 20.64 16.30 -29.80
N ARG A 340 21.28 17.03 -28.87
CA ARG A 340 21.17 16.77 -27.43
C ARG A 340 19.73 16.86 -26.90
N LEU A 341 18.93 17.79 -27.41
CA LEU A 341 17.51 17.89 -27.04
C LEU A 341 16.70 16.70 -27.55
N VAL A 342 17.03 16.17 -28.73
CA VAL A 342 16.39 14.97 -29.28
C VAL A 342 16.79 13.71 -28.52
N GLU A 343 18.06 13.55 -28.17
CA GLU A 343 18.54 12.43 -27.35
C GLU A 343 17.87 12.40 -25.97
N GLN A 344 17.57 13.55 -25.37
CA GLN A 344 16.83 13.61 -24.10
C GLN A 344 15.36 13.20 -24.21
N MET A 345 14.79 13.15 -25.42
CA MET A 345 13.40 12.72 -25.66
C MET A 345 13.26 11.22 -25.94
N LEU A 346 14.34 10.52 -26.31
CA LEU A 346 14.34 9.11 -26.74
C LEU A 346 14.61 8.14 -25.58
#